data_AF-A0A9W4B1Y3-F1
#
_entry.id   AF-A0A9W4B1Y3-F1
#
_cell.length_a   1.000
_cell.length_b   1.000
_cell.length_c   1.000
_cell.angle_alpha   90.00
_cell.angle_beta   90.00
_cell.angle_gamma   90.00
#
_symmetry.space_group_name_H-M   'P 1'
#
loop_
_entity.id
_entity.type
_entity.pdbx_description
1 polymer ?
#
loop_
_entity_poly.entity_id
_entity_poly.type
_entity_poly.pdbx_seq_one_letter_code
_entity_poly.pdbx_strand_id
1 'polypeptide(L)'
;MKAEVIQQRSLLELAELDAERGRIEHRAGHLAESQRLETIQATHREANDRLAVLQIALDDLNEQVSKFEAEIDSVRQREDRDRKLLDSGATDAKQLTELQHELETLERRQASLEDSLLEIMERREELQGEQAAELTKIDELQKDLGEAQRACDEARSELDRLRDQSLLRRDELVASLDPDLVALYERQRTRGGAGAGLLQGGRCGACRIEIDRGELARISAAAEDEVLRCPECGAILLRVKGTGA
;
A
#
# COMPACT_ATOMS: atom_id res chain seq x y z
N MET A 1 -1.57 -51.94 -2.05
CA MET A 1 -1.48 -51.60 -0.62
C MET A 1 -2.89 -51.55 -0.07
N LYS A 2 -3.09 -52.00 1.17
CA LYS A 2 -4.38 -51.91 1.87
C LYS A 2 -4.25 -50.90 3.00
N ALA A 3 -5.26 -50.06 3.19
CA ALA A 3 -5.38 -49.13 4.29
C ALA A 3 -6.82 -49.13 4.78
N GLU A 4 -7.01 -49.21 6.10
CA GLU A 4 -8.34 -49.20 6.70
C GLU A 4 -9.11 -47.92 6.33
N VAL A 5 -10.43 -48.01 6.24
CA VAL A 5 -11.31 -46.90 5.87
C VAL A 5 -11.14 -45.70 6.83
N ILE A 6 -10.86 -45.95 8.10
CA ILE A 6 -10.56 -44.91 9.10
C ILE A 6 -9.28 -44.14 8.70
N GLN A 7 -8.22 -44.84 8.31
CA GLN A 7 -6.99 -44.19 7.85
C GLN A 7 -7.18 -43.44 6.54
N GLN A 8 -8.01 -43.95 5.62
CA GLN A 8 -8.36 -43.21 4.40
C GLN A 8 -9.12 -41.91 4.71
N ARG A 9 -9.96 -41.87 5.76
CA ARG A 9 -10.63 -40.65 6.22
C ARG A 9 -9.64 -39.67 6.85
N SER A 10 -8.76 -40.14 7.73
CA SER A 10 -7.71 -39.30 8.33
C SER A 10 -6.74 -38.75 7.27
N LEU A 11 -6.48 -39.52 6.20
CA LEU A 11 -5.69 -39.04 5.06
C LEU A 11 -6.40 -37.97 4.24
N LEU A 12 -7.74 -38.03 4.14
CA LEU A 12 -8.52 -36.96 3.51
C LEU A 12 -8.39 -35.67 4.32
N GLU A 13 -8.56 -35.75 5.65
CA GLU A 13 -8.40 -34.61 6.55
C GLU A 13 -6.99 -34.01 6.45
N LEU A 14 -5.95 -34.86 6.38
CA LEU A 14 -4.56 -34.43 6.18
C LEU A 14 -4.38 -33.67 4.85
N ALA A 15 -4.95 -34.18 3.76
CA ALA A 15 -4.87 -33.54 2.44
C ALA A 15 -5.62 -32.19 2.38
N GLU A 16 -6.79 -32.11 3.04
CA GLU A 16 -7.56 -30.87 3.16
C GLU A 16 -6.81 -29.82 3.98
N LEU A 17 -6.21 -30.23 5.10
CA LEU A 17 -5.38 -29.38 5.96
C LEU A 17 -4.14 -28.87 5.23
N ASP A 18 -3.46 -29.74 4.48
CA ASP A 18 -2.29 -29.33 3.69
C ASP A 18 -2.65 -28.39 2.53
N ALA A 19 -3.84 -28.55 1.94
CA ALA A 19 -4.36 -27.61 0.96
C ALA A 19 -4.69 -26.25 1.61
N GLU A 20 -5.24 -26.24 2.82
CA GLU A 20 -5.47 -25.01 3.59
C GLU A 20 -4.17 -24.30 3.95
N ARG A 21 -3.14 -25.04 4.41
CA ARG A 21 -1.80 -24.51 4.66
C ARG A 21 -1.20 -23.85 3.43
N GLY A 22 -1.36 -24.46 2.25
CA GLY A 22 -0.93 -23.84 0.99
C GLY A 22 -1.65 -22.51 0.69
N ARG A 23 -2.94 -22.38 1.04
CA ARG A 23 -3.67 -21.10 0.91
C ARG A 23 -3.17 -20.05 1.92
N ILE A 24 -2.87 -20.47 3.16
CA ILE A 24 -2.31 -19.59 4.20
C ILE A 24 -0.95 -19.06 3.75
N GLU A 25 -0.05 -19.93 3.27
CA GLU A 25 1.27 -19.54 2.76
C GLU A 25 1.16 -18.60 1.57
N HIS A 26 0.27 -18.89 0.61
CA HIS A 26 0.02 -18.00 -0.52
C HIS A 26 -0.49 -16.63 -0.06
N ARG A 27 -1.45 -16.59 0.88
CA ARG A 27 -1.99 -15.33 1.44
C ARG A 27 -0.92 -14.55 2.20
N ALA A 28 -0.07 -15.23 2.97
CA ALA A 28 1.03 -14.59 3.68
C ALA A 28 2.03 -13.93 2.71
N GLY A 29 2.27 -14.55 1.55
CA GLY A 29 3.10 -13.96 0.49
C GLY A 29 2.42 -12.83 -0.31
N HIS A 30 1.09 -12.73 -0.30
CA HIS A 30 0.31 -11.78 -1.10
C HIS A 30 -0.73 -11.05 -0.25
N LEU A 31 -0.29 -10.50 0.88
CA LEU A 31 -1.18 -9.85 1.82
C LEU A 31 -1.74 -8.54 1.23
N ALA A 32 -3.06 -8.47 1.06
CA ALA A 32 -3.73 -7.29 0.48
C ALA A 32 -3.53 -6.04 1.36
N GLU A 33 -3.48 -6.26 2.67
CA GLU A 33 -3.20 -5.25 3.68
C GLU A 33 -1.81 -4.62 3.46
N SER A 34 -0.82 -5.41 3.05
CA SER A 34 0.54 -4.93 2.72
C SER A 34 0.52 -4.03 1.48
N GLN A 35 -0.22 -4.43 0.44
CA GLN A 35 -0.36 -3.63 -0.79
C GLN A 35 -1.04 -2.28 -0.51
N ARG A 36 -2.07 -2.29 0.35
CA ARG A 36 -2.74 -1.07 0.80
C ARG A 36 -1.78 -0.16 1.57
N LEU A 37 -1.00 -0.72 2.50
CA LEU A 37 0.01 0.02 3.25
C LEU A 37 1.04 0.67 2.32
N GLU A 38 1.57 -0.08 1.36
CA GLU A 38 2.54 0.43 0.36
C GLU A 38 1.97 1.59 -0.46
N THR A 39 0.70 1.50 -0.86
CA THR A 39 0.01 2.56 -1.62
C THR A 39 -0.13 3.85 -0.80
N ILE A 40 -0.54 3.74 0.46
CA ILE A 40 -0.67 4.89 1.36
C ILE A 40 0.72 5.48 1.65
N GLN A 41 1.74 4.64 1.84
CA GLN A 41 3.13 5.09 2.04
C GLN A 41 3.70 5.83 0.83
N ALA A 42 3.35 5.41 -0.39
CA ALA A 42 3.71 6.13 -1.61
C ALA A 42 3.03 7.51 -1.65
N THR A 43 1.72 7.55 -1.40
CA THR A 43 0.94 8.81 -1.39
C THR A 43 1.44 9.79 -0.32
N HIS A 44 1.78 9.29 0.87
CA HIS A 44 2.35 10.09 1.94
C HIS A 44 3.72 10.68 1.56
N ARG A 45 4.58 9.91 0.89
CA ARG A 45 5.86 10.41 0.38
C ARG A 45 5.66 11.51 -0.65
N GLU A 46 4.77 11.30 -1.62
CA GLU A 46 4.45 12.32 -2.63
C GLU A 46 3.89 13.61 -2.01
N ALA A 47 3.07 13.52 -0.97
CA ALA A 47 2.56 14.69 -0.26
C ALA A 47 3.68 15.46 0.46
N ASN A 48 4.63 14.76 1.08
CA ASN A 48 5.80 15.39 1.71
C ASN A 48 6.73 16.05 0.67
N ASP A 49 6.93 15.42 -0.49
CA ASP A 49 7.73 15.99 -1.58
C ASP A 49 7.09 17.31 -2.09
N ARG A 50 5.75 17.34 -2.23
CA ARG A 50 5.03 18.57 -2.59
C ARG A 50 5.16 19.65 -1.52
N LEU A 51 5.04 19.28 -0.24
CA LEU A 51 5.22 20.21 0.87
C LEU A 51 6.61 20.86 0.84
N ALA A 52 7.65 20.08 0.57
CA ALA A 52 9.01 20.60 0.46
C ALA A 52 9.16 21.61 -0.70
N VAL A 53 8.55 21.33 -1.85
CA VAL A 53 8.52 22.27 -2.99
C VAL A 53 7.79 23.56 -2.63
N LEU A 54 6.63 23.46 -1.95
CA LEU A 54 5.88 24.63 -1.49
C LEU A 54 6.67 25.48 -0.49
N GLN A 55 7.41 24.85 0.43
CA GLN A 55 8.27 25.55 1.39
C GLN A 55 9.37 26.35 0.68
N ILE A 56 10.05 25.75 -0.30
CA ILE A 56 11.09 26.45 -1.08
C ILE A 56 10.49 27.66 -1.82
N ALA A 57 9.31 27.49 -2.44
CA ALA A 57 8.64 28.58 -3.14
C ALA A 57 8.21 29.71 -2.20
N LEU A 58 7.71 29.38 -1.01
CA LEU A 58 7.35 30.36 0.01
C LEU A 58 8.56 31.13 0.54
N ASP A 59 9.69 30.46 0.74
CA ASP A 59 10.93 31.10 1.18
C ASP A 59 11.44 32.10 0.13
N ASP A 60 11.40 31.75 -1.16
CA ASP A 60 11.73 32.65 -2.27
C ASP A 60 10.79 33.87 -2.31
N LEU A 61 9.48 33.66 -2.18
CA LEU A 61 8.52 34.77 -2.13
C LEU A 61 8.74 35.68 -0.91
N ASN A 62 9.13 35.12 0.24
CA ASN A 62 9.45 35.91 1.43
C ASN A 62 10.69 36.78 1.21
N GLU A 63 11.72 36.26 0.53
CA GLU A 63 12.90 37.05 0.15
C GLU A 63 12.52 38.18 -0.81
N GLN A 64 11.67 37.88 -1.80
CA GLN A 64 11.16 38.90 -2.72
C GLN A 64 10.38 40.00 -1.99
N VAL A 65 9.46 39.63 -1.07
CA VAL A 65 8.71 40.60 -0.23
C VAL A 65 9.67 41.51 0.52
N SER A 66 10.64 40.95 1.25
CA SER A 66 11.61 41.76 2.01
C SER A 66 12.44 42.70 1.12
N LYS A 67 12.76 42.27 -0.11
CA LYS A 67 13.46 43.11 -1.08
C LYS A 67 12.59 44.28 -1.55
N PHE A 68 11.33 44.03 -1.90
CA PHE A 68 10.40 45.09 -2.31
C PHE A 68 10.13 46.08 -1.17
N GLU A 69 9.94 45.60 0.07
CA GLU A 69 9.80 46.45 1.25
C GLU A 69 11.03 47.36 1.44
N ALA A 70 12.24 46.81 1.33
CA ALA A 70 13.48 47.59 1.43
C ALA A 70 13.64 48.63 0.31
N GLU A 71 13.27 48.29 -0.93
CA GLU A 71 13.28 49.23 -2.06
C GLU A 71 12.25 50.37 -1.85
N ILE A 72 11.04 50.05 -1.41
CA ILE A 72 9.98 51.02 -1.09
C ILE A 72 10.45 51.95 0.03
N ASP A 73 11.05 51.42 1.10
CA ASP A 73 11.56 52.23 2.20
C ASP A 73 12.68 53.17 1.74
N SER A 74 13.57 52.72 0.86
CA SER A 74 14.61 53.58 0.27
C SER A 74 14.02 54.72 -0.57
N VAL A 75 12.95 54.44 -1.33
CA VAL A 75 12.24 55.46 -2.13
C VAL A 75 11.55 56.46 -1.20
N ARG A 76 10.81 55.99 -0.20
CA ARG A 76 10.14 56.83 0.82
C ARG A 76 11.12 57.74 1.56
N GLN A 77 12.26 57.20 1.98
CA GLN A 77 13.30 58.00 2.64
C GLN A 77 13.88 59.09 1.74
N ARG A 78 13.96 58.85 0.42
CA ARG A 78 14.41 59.86 -0.55
C ARG A 78 13.34 60.93 -0.76
N GLU A 79 12.10 60.51 -0.97
CA GLU A 79 10.94 61.41 -1.09
C GLU A 79 10.81 62.33 0.13
N ASP A 80 10.94 61.79 1.35
CA ASP A 80 10.91 62.57 2.59
C ASP A 80 12.04 63.60 2.68
N ARG A 81 13.23 63.29 2.18
CA ARG A 81 14.35 64.25 2.14
C ARG A 81 14.07 65.36 1.13
N ASP A 82 13.59 65.00 -0.05
CA ASP A 82 13.32 65.95 -1.13
C ASP A 82 12.15 66.89 -0.78
N ARG A 83 11.10 66.35 -0.14
CA ARG A 83 9.97 67.13 0.39
C ARG A 83 10.41 68.11 1.47
N LYS A 84 11.27 67.69 2.42
CA LYS A 84 11.86 68.59 3.43
C LYS A 84 12.72 69.69 2.82
N LEU A 85 13.49 69.39 1.78
CA LEU A 85 14.28 70.39 1.06
C LEU A 85 13.37 71.42 0.39
N LEU A 86 12.30 70.96 -0.27
CA LEU A 86 11.33 71.81 -0.94
C LEU A 86 10.61 72.73 0.06
N ASP A 87 10.20 72.21 1.21
CA ASP A 87 9.54 72.97 2.28
C ASP A 87 10.47 73.99 2.98
N SER A 88 11.79 73.76 2.95
CA SER A 88 12.77 74.66 3.57
C SER A 88 12.92 76.01 2.86
N GLY A 89 12.46 76.12 1.60
CA GLY A 89 12.56 77.34 0.79
C GLY A 89 13.98 77.77 0.45
N ALA A 90 14.99 76.93 0.68
CA ALA A 90 16.42 77.25 0.52
C ALA A 90 16.96 76.99 -0.90
N THR A 91 16.09 76.87 -1.90
CA THR A 91 16.43 76.45 -3.28
C THR A 91 16.06 77.51 -4.31
N ASP A 92 16.84 77.60 -5.39
CA ASP A 92 16.55 78.51 -6.50
C ASP A 92 15.34 78.03 -7.34
N ALA A 93 14.79 78.92 -8.18
CA ALA A 93 13.58 78.60 -8.97
C ALA A 93 13.75 77.40 -9.92
N LYS A 94 14.97 77.12 -10.38
CA LYS A 94 15.25 75.99 -11.26
C LYS A 94 15.33 74.69 -10.45
N GLN A 95 15.98 74.73 -9.29
CA GLN A 95 16.07 73.63 -8.33
C GLN A 95 14.69 73.21 -7.81
N LEU A 96 13.77 74.16 -7.63
CA LEU A 96 12.38 73.85 -7.25
C LEU A 96 11.67 73.00 -8.31
N THR A 97 11.78 73.35 -9.59
CA THR A 97 11.16 72.58 -10.68
C THR A 97 11.80 71.20 -10.83
N GLU A 98 13.13 71.10 -10.70
CA GLU A 98 13.85 69.81 -10.72
C GLU A 98 13.40 68.89 -9.56
N LEU A 99 13.29 69.43 -8.34
CA LEU A 99 12.80 68.68 -7.16
C LEU A 99 11.35 68.22 -7.32
N GLN A 100 10.47 69.05 -7.89
CA GLN A 100 9.08 68.65 -8.17
C GLN A 100 8.99 67.48 -9.14
N HIS A 101 9.77 67.51 -10.23
CA HIS A 101 9.82 66.40 -11.19
C HIS A 101 10.44 65.12 -10.58
N GLU A 102 11.45 65.26 -9.71
CA GLU A 102 12.02 64.13 -8.98
C GLU A 102 10.99 63.49 -8.05
N LEU A 103 10.26 64.29 -7.27
CA LEU A 103 9.18 63.81 -6.40
C LEU A 103 8.09 63.06 -7.19
N GLU A 104 7.60 63.63 -8.29
CA GLU A 104 6.62 62.93 -9.15
C GLU A 104 7.15 61.58 -9.67
N THR A 105 8.45 61.50 -9.95
CA THR A 105 9.08 60.27 -10.43
C THR A 105 9.21 59.25 -9.29
N LEU A 106 9.56 59.68 -8.08
CA LEU A 106 9.63 58.82 -6.89
C LEU A 106 8.26 58.30 -6.51
N GLU A 107 7.22 59.13 -6.52
CA GLU A 107 5.84 58.74 -6.23
C GLU A 107 5.34 57.67 -7.22
N ARG A 108 5.59 57.84 -8.53
CA ARG A 108 5.26 56.82 -9.55
C ARG A 108 6.05 55.53 -9.36
N ARG A 109 7.33 55.63 -8.97
CA ARG A 109 8.17 54.46 -8.70
C ARG A 109 7.69 53.72 -7.45
N GLN A 110 7.34 54.43 -6.38
CA GLN A 110 6.79 53.84 -5.17
C GLN A 110 5.49 53.11 -5.47
N ALA A 111 4.54 53.76 -6.16
CA ALA A 111 3.27 53.13 -6.54
C ALA A 111 3.50 51.83 -7.33
N SER A 112 4.40 51.85 -8.32
CA SER A 112 4.75 50.65 -9.09
C SER A 112 5.37 49.54 -8.24
N LEU A 113 6.19 49.87 -7.23
CA LEU A 113 6.78 48.88 -6.33
C LEU A 113 5.73 48.31 -5.36
N GLU A 114 4.82 49.15 -4.86
CA GLU A 114 3.71 48.74 -3.99
C GLU A 114 2.73 47.82 -4.71
N ASP A 115 2.41 48.10 -5.98
CA ASP A 115 1.61 47.22 -6.83
C ASP A 115 2.28 45.85 -7.02
N SER A 116 3.59 45.84 -7.32
CA SER A 116 4.35 44.58 -7.45
C SER A 116 4.46 43.81 -6.14
N LEU A 117 4.61 44.51 -5.02
CA LEU A 117 4.63 43.90 -3.69
C LEU A 117 3.28 43.24 -3.39
N LEU A 118 2.17 43.90 -3.73
CA LEU A 118 0.83 43.34 -3.52
C LEU A 118 0.63 42.04 -4.30
N GLU A 119 1.01 42.01 -5.58
CA GLU A 119 0.93 40.79 -6.41
C GLU A 119 1.72 39.61 -5.80
N ILE A 120 2.92 39.87 -5.28
CA ILE A 120 3.76 38.83 -4.64
C ILE A 120 3.14 38.38 -3.31
N MET A 121 2.58 39.31 -2.53
CA MET A 121 1.90 38.98 -1.28
C MET A 121 0.66 38.13 -1.51
N GLU A 122 -0.13 38.42 -2.54
CA GLU A 122 -1.28 37.60 -2.95
C GLU A 122 -0.84 36.18 -3.35
N ARG A 123 0.22 36.08 -4.16
CA ARG A 123 0.77 34.77 -4.56
C ARG A 123 1.30 33.99 -3.36
N ARG A 124 1.93 34.67 -2.40
CA ARG A 124 2.39 34.04 -1.16
C ARG A 124 1.22 33.51 -0.34
N GLU A 125 0.15 34.28 -0.19
CA GLU A 125 -1.04 33.86 0.55
C GLU A 125 -1.71 32.62 -0.08
N GLU A 126 -1.77 32.58 -1.42
CA GLU A 126 -2.24 31.39 -2.15
C GLU A 126 -1.40 30.15 -1.81
N LEU A 127 -0.06 30.25 -1.91
CA LEU A 127 0.84 29.14 -1.58
C LEU A 127 0.81 28.75 -0.10
N GLN A 128 0.56 29.69 0.81
CA GLN A 128 0.34 29.39 2.24
C GLN A 128 -0.94 28.59 2.45
N GLY A 129 -2.01 28.91 1.69
CA GLY A 129 -3.23 28.12 1.66
C GLY A 129 -3.00 26.70 1.16
N GLU A 130 -2.26 26.55 0.06
CA GLU A 130 -1.86 25.23 -0.47
C GLU A 130 -1.00 24.44 0.53
N GLN A 131 -0.05 25.09 1.20
CA GLN A 131 0.80 24.49 2.23
C GLN A 131 -0.05 23.97 3.41
N ALA A 132 -1.01 24.76 3.89
CA ALA A 132 -1.89 24.36 4.99
C ALA A 132 -2.78 23.16 4.60
N ALA A 133 -3.27 23.14 3.36
CA ALA A 133 -4.04 22.01 2.82
C ALA A 133 -3.19 20.73 2.72
N GLU A 134 -1.96 20.81 2.19
CA GLU A 134 -1.09 19.62 2.14
C GLU A 134 -0.63 19.15 3.52
N LEU A 135 -0.39 20.05 4.48
CA LEU A 135 -0.12 19.67 5.87
C LEU A 135 -1.30 18.88 6.47
N THR A 136 -2.53 19.33 6.26
CA THR A 136 -3.73 18.62 6.71
C THR A 136 -3.81 17.22 6.10
N LYS A 137 -3.56 17.12 4.79
CA LYS A 137 -3.55 15.84 4.07
C LYS A 137 -2.44 14.89 4.53
N ILE A 138 -1.25 15.40 4.83
CA ILE A 138 -0.16 14.59 5.42
C ILE A 138 -0.60 14.03 6.78
N ASP A 139 -1.24 14.85 7.61
CA ASP A 139 -1.70 14.45 8.94
C ASP A 139 -2.79 13.36 8.88
N GLU A 140 -3.69 13.44 7.90
CA GLU A 140 -4.69 12.40 7.58
C GLU A 140 -4.01 11.11 7.09
N LEU A 141 -3.09 11.22 6.12
CA LEU A 141 -2.34 10.07 5.61
C LEU A 141 -1.52 9.38 6.70
N GLN A 142 -0.99 10.14 7.66
CA GLN A 142 -0.25 9.57 8.78
C GLN A 142 -1.16 8.74 9.71
N LYS A 143 -2.43 9.15 9.90
CA LYS A 143 -3.42 8.34 10.64
C LYS A 143 -3.77 7.07 9.85
N ASP A 144 -4.01 7.20 8.56
CA ASP A 144 -4.30 6.07 7.66
C ASP A 144 -3.15 5.06 7.62
N LEU A 145 -1.89 5.54 7.63
CA LEU A 145 -0.71 4.69 7.75
C LEU A 145 -0.71 3.88 9.04
N GLY A 146 -1.02 4.52 10.17
CA GLY A 146 -1.11 3.85 11.46
C GLY A 146 -2.23 2.80 11.51
N GLU A 147 -3.35 3.04 10.82
CA GLU A 147 -4.43 2.05 10.67
C GLU A 147 -4.03 0.89 9.75
N ALA A 148 -3.44 1.18 8.60
CA ALA A 148 -3.00 0.17 7.64
C ALA A 148 -1.89 -0.73 8.21
N GLN A 149 -0.96 -0.15 8.99
CA GLN A 149 0.09 -0.89 9.67
C GLN A 149 -0.51 -1.86 10.70
N ARG A 150 -1.44 -1.39 11.54
CA ARG A 150 -2.14 -2.25 12.51
C ARG A 150 -2.89 -3.39 11.82
N ALA A 151 -3.60 -3.11 10.73
CA ALA A 151 -4.29 -4.14 9.97
C ALA A 151 -3.31 -5.18 9.37
N CYS A 152 -2.14 -4.75 8.91
CA CYS A 152 -1.10 -5.68 8.46
C CYS A 152 -0.61 -6.58 9.60
N ASP A 153 -0.33 -6.00 10.76
CA ASP A 153 0.21 -6.73 11.92
C ASP A 153 -0.82 -7.73 12.46
N GLU A 154 -2.09 -7.33 12.55
CA GLU A 154 -3.20 -8.20 12.93
C GLU A 154 -3.37 -9.36 11.94
N ALA A 155 -3.37 -9.07 10.63
CA ALA A 155 -3.51 -10.11 9.61
C ALA A 155 -2.33 -11.08 9.61
N ARG A 156 -1.10 -10.60 9.82
CA ARG A 156 0.10 -11.45 9.95
C ARG A 156 0.01 -12.33 11.20
N SER A 157 -0.37 -11.76 12.34
CA SER A 157 -0.52 -12.50 13.58
C SER A 157 -1.58 -13.60 13.47
N GLU A 158 -2.69 -13.33 12.80
CA GLU A 158 -3.74 -14.33 12.57
C GLU A 158 -3.25 -15.45 11.64
N LEU A 159 -2.55 -15.11 10.57
CA LEU A 159 -1.97 -16.12 9.66
C LEU A 159 -0.92 -16.99 10.35
N ASP A 160 -0.06 -16.40 11.19
CA ASP A 160 0.91 -17.15 11.99
C ASP A 160 0.22 -18.11 12.96
N ARG A 161 -0.83 -17.65 13.65
CA ARG A 161 -1.63 -18.50 14.54
C ARG A 161 -2.27 -19.66 13.77
N LEU A 162 -2.88 -19.39 12.61
CA LEU A 162 -3.49 -20.41 11.78
C LEU A 162 -2.44 -21.42 11.29
N ARG A 163 -1.27 -20.95 10.87
CA ARG A 163 -0.16 -21.82 10.45
C ARG A 163 0.26 -22.76 11.58
N ASP A 164 0.44 -22.23 12.79
CA ASP A 164 0.89 -23.01 13.94
C ASP A 164 -0.16 -24.05 14.36
N GLN A 165 -1.45 -23.66 14.36
CA GLN A 165 -2.56 -24.59 14.60
C GLN A 165 -2.62 -25.70 13.54
N SER A 166 -2.48 -25.35 12.26
CA SER A 166 -2.48 -26.34 11.19
C SER A 166 -1.27 -27.26 11.23
N LEU A 167 -0.10 -26.77 11.67
CA LEU A 167 1.10 -27.59 11.87
C LEU A 167 0.88 -28.62 12.98
N LEU A 168 0.39 -28.19 14.15
CA LEU A 168 0.09 -29.09 15.27
C LEU A 168 -0.93 -30.16 14.86
N ARG A 169 -2.03 -29.76 14.22
CA ARG A 169 -3.06 -30.69 13.76
C ARG A 169 -2.53 -31.68 12.74
N ARG A 170 -1.64 -31.24 11.86
CA ARG A 170 -1.00 -32.11 10.88
C ARG A 170 -0.15 -33.16 11.57
N ASP A 171 0.67 -32.78 12.54
CA ASP A 171 1.55 -33.70 13.25
C ASP A 171 0.75 -34.76 14.02
N GLU A 172 -0.37 -34.39 14.64
CA GLU A 172 -1.33 -35.32 15.25
C GLU A 172 -1.88 -36.35 14.25
N LEU A 173 -2.35 -35.87 13.09
CA LEU A 173 -2.90 -36.74 12.05
C LEU A 173 -1.84 -37.69 11.50
N VAL A 174 -0.65 -37.19 11.20
CA VAL A 174 0.48 -37.99 10.70
C VAL A 174 0.89 -39.06 11.72
N ALA A 175 0.93 -38.73 13.02
CA ALA A 175 1.26 -39.70 14.06
C ALA A 175 0.23 -40.83 14.21
N SER A 176 -1.03 -40.59 13.81
CA SER A 176 -2.12 -41.58 13.86
C SER A 176 -2.24 -42.46 12.60
N LEU A 177 -1.59 -42.06 11.50
CA LEU A 177 -1.65 -42.74 10.21
C LEU A 177 -0.56 -43.80 10.07
N ASP A 178 -0.79 -44.80 9.21
CA ASP A 178 0.24 -45.78 8.87
C ASP A 178 1.42 -45.08 8.16
N PRO A 179 2.67 -45.28 8.62
CA PRO A 179 3.85 -44.64 8.04
C PRO A 179 4.02 -44.88 6.54
N ASP A 180 3.65 -46.06 6.03
CA ASP A 180 3.77 -46.40 4.61
C ASP A 180 2.73 -45.62 3.78
N LEU A 181 1.53 -45.40 4.32
CA LEU A 181 0.49 -44.59 3.70
C LEU A 181 0.89 -43.11 3.65
N VAL A 182 1.45 -42.59 4.75
CA VAL A 182 2.00 -41.21 4.81
C VAL A 182 3.15 -41.05 3.81
N ALA A 183 4.08 -42.00 3.76
CA ALA A 183 5.20 -41.96 2.83
C ALA A 183 4.75 -41.96 1.36
N LEU A 184 3.68 -42.70 1.04
CA LEU A 184 3.07 -42.67 -0.29
C LEU A 184 2.44 -41.30 -0.59
N TYR A 185 1.69 -40.73 0.36
CA TYR A 185 1.07 -39.42 0.24
C TYR A 185 2.10 -38.31 0.02
N GLU A 186 3.12 -38.22 0.88
CA GLU A 186 4.18 -37.21 0.79
C GLU A 186 4.97 -37.30 -0.52
N ARG A 187 5.23 -38.52 -1.01
CA ARG A 187 5.87 -38.72 -2.32
C ARG A 187 5.04 -38.15 -3.47
N GLN A 188 3.71 -38.23 -3.38
CA GLN A 188 2.85 -37.64 -4.41
C GLN A 188 2.67 -36.14 -4.25
N ARG A 189 2.70 -35.63 -3.02
CA ARG A 189 2.65 -34.20 -2.73
C ARG A 189 3.90 -33.46 -3.24
N THR A 190 5.09 -34.01 -2.97
CA THR A 190 6.39 -33.45 -3.42
C THR A 190 6.54 -33.37 -4.94
N ARG A 191 5.75 -34.13 -5.70
CA ARG A 191 5.70 -34.07 -7.18
C ARG A 191 4.83 -32.93 -7.72
N GLY A 192 4.30 -32.07 -6.86
CA GLY A 192 3.53 -30.88 -7.24
C GLY A 192 2.00 -31.08 -7.26
N GLY A 193 1.50 -32.23 -6.80
CA GLY A 193 0.06 -32.49 -6.68
C GLY A 193 -0.45 -32.39 -5.24
N ALA A 194 -1.77 -32.51 -5.04
CA ALA A 194 -2.39 -32.52 -3.71
C ALA A 194 -2.07 -33.79 -2.87
N GLY A 195 -1.34 -34.77 -3.42
CA GLY A 195 -0.99 -36.03 -2.76
C GLY A 195 -2.14 -37.04 -2.69
N ALA A 196 -3.30 -36.61 -2.22
CA ALA A 196 -4.54 -37.40 -2.16
C ALA A 196 -5.76 -36.53 -2.55
N GLY A 197 -6.87 -37.17 -2.92
CA GLY A 197 -8.12 -36.48 -3.20
C GLY A 197 -9.34 -37.40 -3.16
N LEU A 198 -10.48 -36.84 -2.76
CA LEU A 198 -11.76 -37.54 -2.74
C LEU A 198 -12.23 -37.84 -4.18
N LEU A 199 -12.72 -39.05 -4.43
CA LEU A 199 -13.39 -39.40 -5.68
C LEU A 199 -14.80 -38.81 -5.69
N GLN A 200 -15.06 -37.82 -6.55
CA GLN A 200 -16.33 -37.10 -6.63
C GLN A 200 -17.06 -37.43 -7.93
N GLY A 201 -18.03 -38.35 -7.89
CA GLY A 201 -18.90 -38.64 -9.04
C GLY A 201 -18.17 -39.03 -10.33
N GLY A 202 -17.00 -39.66 -10.23
CA GLY A 202 -16.14 -40.02 -11.37
C GLY A 202 -15.00 -39.03 -11.66
N ARG A 203 -14.91 -37.93 -10.92
CA ARG A 203 -13.82 -36.95 -11.02
C ARG A 203 -12.82 -37.12 -9.88
N CYS A 204 -11.53 -37.00 -10.19
CA CYS A 204 -10.47 -36.99 -9.17
C CYS A 204 -10.48 -35.65 -8.41
N GLY A 205 -10.60 -35.66 -7.08
CA GLY A 205 -10.56 -34.45 -6.26
C GLY A 205 -9.22 -33.71 -6.23
N ALA A 206 -8.12 -34.38 -6.62
CA ALA A 206 -6.78 -33.78 -6.66
C ALA A 206 -6.52 -32.99 -7.96
N CYS A 207 -6.66 -33.62 -9.13
CA CYS A 207 -6.42 -32.96 -10.43
C CYS A 207 -7.68 -32.41 -11.10
N ARG A 208 -8.87 -32.72 -10.58
CA ARG A 208 -10.18 -32.34 -11.14
C ARG A 208 -10.48 -32.85 -12.55
N ILE A 209 -9.72 -33.84 -13.02
CA ILE A 209 -9.95 -34.51 -14.31
C ILE A 209 -10.98 -35.64 -14.11
N GLU A 210 -11.84 -35.82 -15.11
CA GLU A 210 -12.81 -36.90 -15.17
C GLU A 210 -12.11 -38.21 -15.54
N ILE A 211 -12.36 -39.26 -14.75
CA ILE A 211 -11.75 -40.57 -14.95
C ILE A 211 -12.56 -41.31 -16.02
N ASP A 212 -11.86 -41.99 -16.94
CA ASP A 212 -12.52 -42.76 -17.97
C ASP A 212 -13.42 -43.85 -17.37
N ARG A 213 -14.46 -44.23 -18.11
CA ARG A 213 -15.48 -45.18 -17.62
C ARG A 213 -14.91 -46.56 -17.28
N GLY A 214 -13.83 -46.98 -17.95
CA GLY A 214 -13.22 -48.29 -17.73
C GLY A 214 -12.42 -48.33 -16.42
N GLU A 215 -11.57 -47.33 -16.19
CA GLU A 215 -10.86 -47.15 -14.92
C GLU A 215 -11.83 -46.89 -13.78
N LEU A 216 -12.87 -46.07 -13.99
CA LEU A 216 -13.87 -45.82 -12.95
C LEU A 216 -14.61 -47.09 -12.51
N ALA A 217 -14.95 -47.97 -13.46
CA ALA A 217 -15.56 -49.27 -13.15
C ALA A 217 -14.61 -50.15 -12.33
N ARG A 218 -13.31 -50.17 -12.67
CA ARG A 218 -12.27 -50.90 -11.92
C ARG A 218 -12.11 -50.35 -10.50
N ILE A 219 -12.05 -49.02 -10.37
CA ILE A 219 -11.91 -48.30 -9.09
C ILE A 219 -13.13 -48.54 -8.18
N SER A 220 -14.32 -48.61 -8.76
CA SER A 220 -15.58 -48.86 -8.04
C SER A 220 -15.71 -50.32 -7.60
N ALA A 221 -15.12 -51.26 -8.35
CA ALA A 221 -15.17 -52.69 -8.03
C ALA A 221 -14.11 -53.15 -7.02
N ALA A 222 -13.06 -52.35 -6.79
CA ALA A 222 -12.01 -52.65 -5.83
C ALA A 222 -12.53 -52.65 -4.38
N ALA A 223 -11.91 -53.45 -3.50
CA ALA A 223 -12.30 -53.55 -2.09
C ALA A 223 -12.13 -52.21 -1.36
N GLU A 224 -12.97 -51.86 -0.38
CA GLU A 224 -12.94 -50.54 0.28
C GLU A 224 -11.59 -50.21 0.97
N ASP A 225 -10.85 -51.23 1.41
CA ASP A 225 -9.53 -51.11 2.01
C ASP A 225 -8.40 -50.94 0.97
N GLU A 226 -8.68 -51.09 -0.32
CA GLU A 226 -7.67 -50.97 -1.37
C GLU A 226 -7.34 -49.51 -1.68
N VAL A 227 -6.06 -49.15 -1.54
CA VAL A 227 -5.54 -47.82 -1.86
C VAL A 227 -5.27 -47.73 -3.36
N LEU A 228 -6.10 -46.94 -4.05
CA LEU A 228 -6.00 -46.70 -5.48
C LEU A 228 -5.39 -45.34 -5.78
N ARG A 229 -4.89 -45.18 -7.01
CA ARG A 229 -4.31 -43.93 -7.49
C ARG A 229 -5.02 -43.45 -8.74
N CYS A 230 -5.08 -42.14 -8.92
CA CYS A 230 -5.58 -41.54 -10.14
C CYS A 230 -4.61 -41.88 -11.30
N PRO A 231 -5.11 -42.38 -12.45
CA PRO A 231 -4.26 -42.67 -13.61
C PRO A 231 -3.62 -41.41 -14.19
N GLU A 232 -4.26 -40.25 -14.04
CA GLU A 232 -3.80 -38.97 -14.60
C GLU A 232 -2.72 -38.29 -13.74
N CYS A 233 -2.98 -38.13 -12.44
CA CYS A 233 -2.09 -37.36 -11.55
C CYS A 233 -1.35 -38.20 -10.51
N GLY A 234 -1.63 -39.50 -10.42
CA GLY A 234 -1.01 -40.40 -9.45
C GLY A 234 -1.42 -40.18 -7.98
N ALA A 235 -2.25 -39.17 -7.67
CA ALA A 235 -2.74 -38.91 -6.32
C ALA A 235 -3.54 -40.10 -5.79
N ILE A 236 -3.50 -40.31 -4.47
CA ILE A 236 -4.30 -41.34 -3.79
C ILE A 236 -5.78 -40.98 -3.94
N LEU A 237 -6.58 -41.89 -4.51
CA LEU A 237 -8.01 -41.73 -4.65
C LEU A 237 -8.72 -42.29 -3.43
N LEU A 238 -9.28 -41.39 -2.63
CA LEU A 238 -10.03 -41.73 -1.44
C LEU A 238 -11.49 -41.96 -1.83
N ARG A 239 -11.99 -43.18 -1.59
CA ARG A 239 -13.36 -43.62 -1.93
C ARG A 239 -14.28 -43.64 -0.73
N VAL A 240 -13.84 -43.05 0.38
CA VAL A 240 -14.65 -42.87 1.57
C VAL A 240 -15.93 -42.16 1.15
N LYS A 241 -17.09 -42.77 1.39
CA LYS A 241 -18.37 -42.11 1.16
C LYS A 241 -18.33 -40.83 1.98
N GLY A 242 -18.26 -39.70 1.28
CA GLY A 242 -18.38 -38.40 1.92
C GLY A 242 -19.71 -38.38 2.64
N THR A 243 -19.69 -38.07 3.92
CA THR A 243 -20.74 -37.27 4.54
C THR A 243 -20.72 -35.90 3.87
N GLY A 244 -21.07 -35.85 2.59
CA GLY A 244 -21.45 -34.63 1.91
C GLY A 244 -22.89 -34.33 2.28
N ALA A 245 -23.12 -33.11 2.74
CA ALA A 245 -24.43 -32.51 2.93
C ALA A 245 -25.35 -32.70 1.71
#